data_AF-A0A6J6FQY3-F1
#
_entry.id   AF-A0A6J6FQY3-F1
#
_cell.length_a   1.000
_cell.length_b   1.000
_cell.length_c   1.000
_cell.angle_alpha   90.00
_cell.angle_beta   90.00
_cell.angle_gamma   90.00
#
_symmetry.space_group_name_H-M   'P 1'
#
loop_
_entity.id
_entity.type
_entity.pdbx_description
1 polymer ?
#
loop_
_entity_poly.entity_id
_entity_poly.type
_entity_poly.pdbx_seq_one_letter_code
_entity_poly.pdbx_strand_id
1 'polypeptide(L)'
;MMSGCDAVFVRESAGYAAYRAGHYEIALKELRAAHRISGDVSMWPVMADCERGMGRPLKALNLAGSDEVKRLAKPEEIEMRIVASGARRDLGEFDAAVITLTCRELKTETEDWAVRLRYAYADALATAGRGDEAREWFAKCAEIDHEESTDADERARR
;
A
#
# COMPACT_ATOMS: atom_id res chain seq x y z
N MET A 1 -30.46 11.41 16.76
CA MET A 1 -30.13 11.61 15.34
C MET A 1 -28.61 11.57 15.28
N MET A 2 -28.01 10.50 14.74
CA MET A 2 -26.55 10.45 14.58
C MET A 2 -26.13 11.58 13.65
N SER A 3 -25.10 12.33 14.02
CA SER A 3 -24.53 13.34 13.13
C SER A 3 -23.98 12.63 11.89
N GLY A 4 -24.00 13.29 10.71
CA GLY A 4 -23.42 12.73 9.49
C GLY A 4 -21.94 12.32 9.67
N CYS A 5 -21.24 12.98 10.60
CA CYS A 5 -19.87 12.66 10.99
C CYS A 5 -19.75 11.30 11.73
N ASP A 6 -20.68 10.98 12.63
CA ASP A 6 -20.68 9.73 13.40
C ASP A 6 -20.87 8.51 12.48
N ALA A 7 -21.72 8.66 11.48
CA ALA A 7 -21.97 7.61 10.50
C ALA A 7 -20.75 7.34 9.59
N VAL A 8 -19.96 8.37 9.25
CA VAL A 8 -18.71 8.21 8.48
C VAL A 8 -17.69 7.45 9.32
N PHE A 9 -17.45 7.91 10.56
CA PHE A 9 -16.43 7.31 11.44
C PHE A 9 -16.68 5.83 11.72
N VAL A 10 -17.94 5.44 11.97
CA VAL A 10 -18.30 4.03 12.20
C VAL A 10 -18.03 3.19 10.96
N ARG A 11 -18.36 3.70 9.76
CA ARG A 11 -18.12 2.99 8.50
C ARG A 11 -16.65 2.83 8.20
N GLU A 12 -15.87 3.89 8.39
CA GLU A 12 -14.43 3.87 8.20
C GLU A 12 -13.76 2.85 9.14
N SER A 13 -14.09 2.91 10.43
CA SER A 13 -13.57 1.98 11.44
C SER A 13 -13.94 0.54 11.12
N ALA A 14 -15.19 0.27 10.74
CA ALA A 14 -15.64 -1.05 10.30
C ALA A 14 -14.92 -1.51 9.03
N GLY A 15 -14.70 -0.59 8.08
CA GLY A 15 -13.97 -0.86 6.84
C GLY A 15 -12.53 -1.29 7.09
N TYR A 16 -11.77 -0.54 7.89
CA TYR A 16 -10.39 -0.89 8.24
C TYR A 16 -10.30 -2.15 9.10
N ALA A 17 -11.24 -2.38 10.02
CA ALA A 17 -11.29 -3.62 10.78
C ALA A 17 -11.54 -4.83 9.88
N ALA A 18 -12.50 -4.74 8.95
CA ALA A 18 -12.76 -5.78 7.96
C ALA A 18 -11.55 -6.02 7.04
N TYR A 19 -10.87 -4.96 6.63
CA TYR A 19 -9.65 -5.05 5.80
C TYR A 19 -8.55 -5.85 6.51
N ARG A 20 -8.26 -5.52 7.77
CA ARG A 20 -7.27 -6.26 8.58
C ARG A 20 -7.67 -7.71 8.85
N ALA A 21 -8.97 -8.01 8.86
CA ALA A 21 -9.50 -9.36 8.98
C ALA A 21 -9.54 -10.14 7.65
N GLY A 22 -9.12 -9.55 6.53
CA GLY A 22 -9.17 -10.17 5.20
C GLY A 22 -10.58 -10.22 4.59
N HIS A 23 -11.57 -9.54 5.18
CA HIS A 23 -12.93 -9.45 4.66
C HIS A 23 -13.06 -8.33 3.63
N TYR A 24 -12.35 -8.46 2.51
CA TYR A 24 -12.17 -7.39 1.51
C TYR A 24 -13.46 -6.86 0.89
N GLU A 25 -14.46 -7.72 0.66
CA GLU A 25 -15.77 -7.29 0.13
C GLU A 25 -16.50 -6.36 1.11
N ILE A 26 -16.46 -6.70 2.41
CA ILE A 26 -17.07 -5.90 3.48
C ILE A 26 -16.30 -4.59 3.63
N ALA A 27 -14.97 -4.66 3.68
CA ALA A 27 -14.10 -3.50 3.78
C ALA A 27 -14.39 -2.50 2.66
N LEU A 28 -14.37 -2.97 1.41
CA LEU A 28 -14.59 -2.13 0.24
C LEU A 28 -15.98 -1.50 0.21
N LYS A 29 -17.02 -2.22 0.65
CA LYS A 29 -18.38 -1.70 0.75
C LYS A 29 -18.46 -0.54 1.75
N GLU A 30 -17.90 -0.71 2.94
CA GLU A 30 -17.95 0.29 4.01
C GLU A 30 -17.10 1.51 3.68
N LEU A 31 -15.87 1.32 3.19
CA LEU A 31 -15.01 2.43 2.79
C LEU A 31 -15.65 3.22 1.64
N ARG A 32 -16.24 2.56 0.63
CA ARG A 32 -16.91 3.28 -0.47
C ARG A 32 -18.09 4.09 0.03
N ALA A 33 -18.80 3.60 1.04
CA ALA A 33 -19.89 4.33 1.67
C ALA A 33 -19.37 5.53 2.48
N ALA A 34 -18.29 5.36 3.25
CA ALA A 34 -17.63 6.46 3.95
C ALA A 34 -17.19 7.56 2.98
N HIS A 35 -16.47 7.19 1.91
CA HIS A 35 -16.02 8.11 0.87
C HIS A 35 -17.16 8.88 0.19
N ARG A 36 -18.28 8.22 -0.15
CA ARG A 36 -19.42 8.92 -0.77
C ARG A 36 -20.03 10.00 0.13
N ILE A 37 -19.93 9.84 1.44
CA ILE A 37 -20.51 10.76 2.43
C ILE A 37 -19.53 11.89 2.75
N SER A 38 -18.24 11.56 2.96
CA SER A 38 -17.23 12.54 3.39
C SER A 38 -16.49 13.22 2.24
N GLY A 39 -16.38 12.55 1.08
CA GLY A 39 -15.49 12.94 -0.01
C GLY A 39 -14.00 12.69 0.27
N ASP A 40 -13.66 12.15 1.43
CA ASP A 40 -12.29 11.90 1.88
C ASP A 40 -11.66 10.74 1.08
N VAL A 41 -10.47 10.98 0.55
CA VAL A 41 -9.71 10.05 -0.28
C VAL A 41 -8.65 9.28 0.50
N SER A 42 -8.43 9.54 1.79
CA SER A 42 -7.41 8.87 2.61
C SER A 42 -7.45 7.33 2.50
N MET A 43 -8.65 6.77 2.42
CA MET A 43 -8.95 5.35 2.31
C MET A 43 -8.77 4.73 0.91
N TRP A 44 -8.42 5.52 -0.11
CA TRP A 44 -8.31 5.06 -1.50
C TRP A 44 -7.30 3.92 -1.70
N PRO A 45 -6.09 3.94 -1.09
CA PRO A 45 -5.13 2.84 -1.19
C PRO A 45 -5.71 1.53 -0.64
N VAL A 46 -6.45 1.58 0.47
CA VAL A 46 -7.05 0.39 1.08
C VAL A 46 -8.16 -0.18 0.21
N MET A 47 -8.96 0.66 -0.46
CA MET A 47 -9.93 0.17 -1.45
C MET A 47 -9.25 -0.55 -2.61
N ALA A 48 -8.14 0.00 -3.11
CA ALA A 48 -7.36 -0.61 -4.17
C ALA A 48 -6.77 -1.95 -3.72
N ASP A 49 -6.25 -2.02 -2.49
CA ASP A 49 -5.71 -3.26 -1.94
C ASP A 49 -6.80 -4.31 -1.69
N CYS A 50 -8.01 -3.91 -1.31
CA CYS A 50 -9.16 -4.82 -1.24
C CYS A 50 -9.45 -5.47 -2.60
N GLU A 51 -9.43 -4.71 -3.71
CA GLU A 51 -9.61 -5.29 -5.04
C GLU A 51 -8.47 -6.26 -5.39
N ARG A 52 -7.23 -5.94 -4.99
CA ARG A 52 -6.07 -6.84 -5.14
C ARG A 52 -6.26 -8.13 -4.34
N GLY A 53 -6.62 -8.05 -3.05
CA GLY A 53 -6.90 -9.19 -2.18
C GLY A 53 -8.06 -10.09 -2.63
N MET A 54 -8.96 -9.57 -3.47
CA MET A 54 -10.01 -10.36 -4.16
C MET A 54 -9.56 -10.95 -5.51
N GLY A 55 -8.27 -10.88 -5.84
CA GLY A 55 -7.73 -11.37 -7.12
C GLY A 55 -8.08 -10.49 -8.32
N ARG A 56 -8.29 -9.18 -8.11
CA ARG A 56 -8.67 -8.23 -9.18
C ARG A 56 -7.60 -7.12 -9.35
N PRO A 57 -6.33 -7.47 -9.64
CA PRO A 57 -5.24 -6.51 -9.70
C PRO A 57 -5.45 -5.39 -10.73
N LEU A 58 -6.10 -5.67 -11.88
CA LEU A 58 -6.44 -4.63 -12.86
C LEU A 58 -7.37 -3.54 -12.28
N LYS A 59 -8.29 -3.90 -11.38
CA LYS A 59 -9.14 -2.91 -10.71
C LYS A 59 -8.36 -2.06 -9.70
N ALA A 60 -7.39 -2.66 -9.01
CA ALA A 60 -6.48 -1.93 -8.14
C ALA A 60 -5.67 -0.89 -8.95
N LEU A 61 -5.15 -1.28 -10.12
CA LEU A 61 -4.44 -0.35 -11.02
C LEU A 61 -5.34 0.76 -11.57
N ASN A 62 -6.61 0.46 -11.88
CA ASN A 62 -7.57 1.50 -12.29
C ASN A 62 -7.80 2.53 -11.18
N LEU A 63 -7.89 2.09 -9.91
CA LEU A 63 -7.99 3.00 -8.77
C LEU A 63 -6.71 3.82 -8.56
N ALA A 64 -5.53 3.21 -8.76
CA ALA A 64 -4.25 3.90 -8.69
C ALA A 64 -4.05 4.95 -9.81
N GLY A 65 -4.79 4.83 -10.91
CA GLY A 65 -4.78 5.78 -12.03
C GLY A 65 -5.87 6.86 -11.97
N SER A 66 -6.69 6.90 -10.92
CA SER A 66 -7.84 7.79 -10.84
C SER A 66 -7.49 9.21 -10.36
N ASP A 67 -8.40 10.17 -10.56
CA ASP A 67 -8.18 11.56 -10.15
C ASP A 67 -8.11 11.75 -8.63
N GLU A 68 -8.72 10.86 -7.86
CA GLU A 68 -8.66 10.84 -6.40
C GLU A 68 -7.23 10.75 -5.87
N VAL A 69 -6.34 10.06 -6.59
CA VAL A 69 -4.92 9.92 -6.21
C VAL A 69 -4.22 11.27 -6.12
N LYS A 70 -4.63 12.26 -6.92
CA LYS A 70 -4.06 13.62 -6.90
C LYS A 70 -4.40 14.39 -5.62
N ARG A 71 -5.38 13.92 -4.84
CA ARG A 71 -5.83 14.53 -3.59
C ARG A 71 -5.25 13.85 -2.35
N LEU A 72 -4.49 12.77 -2.51
CA LEU A 72 -3.87 12.04 -1.40
C LEU A 72 -2.78 12.90 -0.76
N ALA A 73 -2.67 12.81 0.56
CA ALA A 73 -1.47 13.26 1.25
C ALA A 73 -0.32 12.28 0.98
N LYS A 74 0.90 12.68 1.33
CA LYS A 74 2.11 11.92 0.98
C LYS A 74 2.08 10.48 1.50
N PRO A 75 1.70 10.17 2.75
CA PRO A 75 1.65 8.79 3.24
C PRO A 75 0.74 7.90 2.39
N GLU A 76 -0.47 8.38 2.06
CA GLU A 76 -1.43 7.61 1.27
C GLU A 76 -1.01 7.50 -0.21
N GLU A 77 -0.32 8.49 -0.77
CA GLU A 77 0.29 8.38 -2.10
C GLU A 77 1.35 7.26 -2.13
N ILE A 78 2.18 7.16 -1.08
CA ILE A 78 3.18 6.08 -0.96
C ILE A 78 2.49 4.73 -0.82
N GLU A 79 1.47 4.61 0.04
CA GLU A 79 0.67 3.38 0.13
C GLU A 79 0.03 3.02 -1.21
N MET A 80 -0.52 3.98 -1.95
CA MET A 80 -1.08 3.71 -3.28
C MET A 80 -0.03 3.15 -4.25
N ARG A 81 1.19 3.68 -4.24
CA ARG A 81 2.30 3.15 -5.06
C ARG A 81 2.67 1.72 -4.68
N ILE A 82 2.70 1.41 -3.39
CA ILE A 82 2.94 0.05 -2.88
C ILE A 82 1.83 -0.90 -3.32
N VAL A 83 0.57 -0.47 -3.24
CA VAL A 83 -0.57 -1.26 -3.72
C VAL A 83 -0.48 -1.52 -5.22
N ALA A 84 -0.21 -0.48 -6.02
CA ALA A 84 -0.05 -0.58 -7.46
C ALA A 84 1.13 -1.49 -7.87
N SER A 85 2.26 -1.40 -7.16
CA SER A 85 3.41 -2.28 -7.39
C SER A 85 3.05 -3.74 -7.13
N GLY A 86 2.38 -4.06 -6.03
CA GLY A 86 1.93 -5.44 -5.79
C GLY A 86 0.87 -5.91 -6.79
N ALA A 87 -0.04 -5.04 -7.23
CA ALA A 87 -1.01 -5.41 -8.27
C ALA A 87 -0.32 -5.77 -9.60
N ARG A 88 0.79 -5.09 -9.94
CA ARG A 88 1.63 -5.47 -11.09
C ARG A 88 2.31 -6.83 -10.89
N ARG A 89 2.79 -7.13 -9.67
CA ARG A 89 3.36 -8.45 -9.35
C ARG A 89 2.33 -9.56 -9.50
N ASP A 90 1.09 -9.34 -9.08
CA ASP A 90 0.00 -10.31 -9.25
C ASP A 90 -0.32 -10.60 -10.73
N LEU A 91 -0.03 -9.63 -11.61
CA LEU A 91 -0.14 -9.78 -13.07
C LEU A 91 1.11 -10.39 -13.72
N GLY A 92 2.17 -10.67 -12.96
CA GLY A 92 3.47 -11.11 -13.47
C GLY A 92 4.32 -10.00 -14.11
N GLU A 93 3.92 -8.73 -13.96
CA GLU A 93 4.62 -7.57 -14.51
C GLU A 93 5.75 -7.10 -13.58
N PHE A 94 6.73 -7.97 -13.30
CA PHE A 94 7.71 -7.76 -12.24
C PHE A 94 8.58 -6.51 -12.44
N ASP A 95 9.06 -6.24 -13.66
CA ASP A 95 9.86 -5.03 -13.93
C ASP A 95 9.04 -3.75 -13.71
N ALA A 96 7.78 -3.75 -14.13
CA ALA A 96 6.88 -2.62 -13.95
C ALA A 96 6.54 -2.41 -12.47
N ALA A 97 6.48 -3.47 -11.67
CA ALA A 97 6.33 -3.37 -10.22
C ALA A 97 7.50 -2.64 -9.55
N VAL A 98 8.74 -2.95 -9.97
CA VAL A 98 9.93 -2.23 -9.48
C VAL A 98 9.89 -0.77 -9.91
N ILE A 99 9.65 -0.50 -11.20
CA ILE A 99 9.57 0.88 -11.73
C ILE A 99 8.53 1.73 -10.99
N THR A 100 7.40 1.13 -10.60
CA THR A 100 6.32 1.83 -9.86
C THR A 100 6.80 2.38 -8.51
N LEU A 101 7.76 1.72 -7.88
CA LEU A 101 8.33 2.10 -6.58
C LEU A 101 9.63 2.89 -6.68
N THR A 102 10.25 2.97 -7.86
CA THR A 102 11.43 3.80 -8.10
C THR A 102 11.06 5.29 -7.99
N CYS A 103 11.30 5.88 -6.83
CA CYS A 103 10.97 7.26 -6.54
C CYS A 103 12.02 7.91 -5.61
N ARG A 104 12.00 9.24 -5.50
CA ARG A 104 12.96 9.97 -4.66
C ARG A 104 12.74 9.69 -3.18
N GLU A 105 11.51 9.35 -2.80
CA GLU A 105 11.06 9.08 -1.44
C GLU A 105 11.71 7.81 -0.85
N LEU A 106 12.33 6.95 -1.67
CA LEU A 106 13.18 5.84 -1.18
C LEU A 106 14.36 6.32 -0.31
N LYS A 107 14.76 7.59 -0.45
CA LYS A 107 15.82 8.22 0.34
C LYS A 107 15.32 8.81 1.67
N THR A 108 14.02 8.79 1.92
CA THR A 108 13.45 9.23 3.19
C THR A 108 13.73 8.18 4.27
N GLU A 109 13.98 8.64 5.50
CA GLU A 109 14.34 7.77 6.63
C GLU A 109 13.49 8.06 7.88
N THR A 110 13.04 9.30 8.05
CA THR A 110 12.40 9.79 9.28
C THR A 110 10.88 9.69 9.29
N GLU A 111 10.29 9.28 8.17
CA GLU A 111 8.83 9.20 8.03
C GLU A 111 8.36 7.78 8.32
N ASP A 112 7.21 7.63 8.97
CA ASP A 112 6.67 6.33 9.37
C ASP A 112 6.48 5.35 8.19
N TRP A 113 6.22 5.87 6.99
CA TRP A 113 6.05 5.07 5.77
C TRP A 113 7.38 4.63 5.11
N ALA A 114 8.53 5.14 5.57
CA ALA A 114 9.82 4.92 4.92
C ALA A 114 10.25 3.44 4.97
N VAL A 115 10.11 2.79 6.14
CA VAL A 115 10.40 1.35 6.32
C VAL A 115 9.60 0.53 5.31
N ARG A 116 8.28 0.77 5.27
CA ARG A 116 7.35 0.04 4.42
C ARG A 116 7.62 0.22 2.93
N LEU A 117 8.00 1.43 2.50
CA LEU A 117 8.38 1.71 1.12
C LEU A 117 9.67 0.97 0.72
N ARG A 118 10.73 1.04 1.54
CA ARG A 118 12.00 0.35 1.26
C ARG A 118 11.81 -1.16 1.22
N TYR A 119 11.04 -1.70 2.17
CA TYR A 119 10.70 -3.12 2.19
C TYR A 119 9.97 -3.56 0.92
N ALA A 120 8.92 -2.84 0.52
CA ALA A 120 8.15 -3.15 -0.68
C ALA A 120 9.02 -3.08 -1.96
N TYR A 121 9.95 -2.12 -2.03
CA TYR A 121 10.87 -1.99 -3.16
C TYR A 121 11.87 -3.16 -3.21
N ALA A 122 12.45 -3.53 -2.08
CA ALA A 122 13.35 -4.68 -1.97
C ALA A 122 12.64 -6.00 -2.35
N ASP A 123 11.38 -6.16 -1.92
CA ASP A 123 10.58 -7.35 -2.26
C ASP A 123 10.19 -7.39 -3.75
N ALA A 124 9.90 -6.23 -4.34
CA ALA A 124 9.68 -6.13 -5.78
C ALA A 124 10.94 -6.49 -6.58
N LEU A 125 12.11 -6.02 -6.16
CA LEU A 125 13.41 -6.39 -6.76
C LEU A 125 13.66 -7.90 -6.67
N ALA A 126 13.44 -8.49 -5.50
CA ALA A 126 13.61 -9.93 -5.29
C ALA A 126 12.70 -10.74 -6.22
N THR A 127 11.43 -10.34 -6.34
CA THR A 127 10.45 -11.01 -7.20
C THR A 127 10.81 -10.87 -8.68
N ALA A 128 11.42 -9.76 -9.08
CA ALA A 128 11.94 -9.55 -10.44
C ALA A 128 13.26 -10.29 -10.72
N GLY A 129 13.76 -11.11 -9.78
CA GLY A 129 15.02 -11.83 -9.94
C GLY A 129 16.28 -10.99 -9.75
N ARG A 130 16.15 -9.74 -9.26
CA ARG A 130 17.27 -8.81 -9.00
C ARG A 130 17.80 -8.98 -7.57
N GLY A 131 18.26 -10.20 -7.26
CA GLY A 131 18.57 -10.63 -5.89
C GLY A 131 19.64 -9.80 -5.18
N ASP A 132 20.71 -9.41 -5.89
CA ASP A 132 21.79 -8.62 -5.30
C ASP A 132 21.32 -7.23 -4.86
N GLU A 133 20.55 -6.56 -5.72
CA GLU A 133 19.95 -5.27 -5.41
C GLU A 133 18.89 -5.39 -4.31
N ALA A 134 18.10 -6.47 -4.32
CA ALA A 134 17.12 -6.72 -3.28
C ALA A 134 17.78 -6.83 -1.90
N ARG A 135 18.89 -7.57 -1.77
CA ARG A 135 19.65 -7.66 -0.52
C ARG A 135 20.16 -6.30 -0.05
N GLU A 136 20.70 -5.48 -0.96
CA GLU A 136 21.14 -4.13 -0.62
C GLU A 136 19.99 -3.27 -0.07
N TRP A 137 18.82 -3.35 -0.69
CA TRP A 137 17.65 -2.59 -0.23
C TRP A 137 17.01 -3.15 1.04
N PHE A 138 17.06 -4.46 1.26
CA PHE A 138 16.69 -5.04 2.56
C PHE A 138 17.63 -4.58 3.67
N ALA A 139 18.94 -4.50 3.43
CA ALA A 139 19.88 -3.95 4.41
C ALA A 139 19.54 -2.48 4.75
N LYS A 140 19.30 -1.63 3.73
CA LYS A 140 18.86 -0.23 3.93
C LYS A 140 17.50 -0.11 4.63
N CYS A 141 16.63 -1.10 4.47
CA CYS A 141 15.37 -1.16 5.19
C CYS A 141 15.61 -1.48 6.67
N ALA A 142 16.43 -2.49 6.95
CA ALA A 142 16.78 -2.90 8.31
C ALA A 142 17.47 -1.78 9.11
N GLU A 143 18.27 -0.93 8.46
CA GLU A 143 18.91 0.23 9.09
C GLU A 143 17.91 1.21 9.72
N ILE A 144 16.71 1.34 9.17
CA ILE A 144 15.66 2.27 9.64
C ILE A 144 14.49 1.57 10.35
N ASP A 145 14.45 0.24 10.33
CA ASP A 145 13.42 -0.59 10.98
C ASP A 145 13.77 -0.83 12.45
N HIS A 146 13.87 0.25 13.24
CA HIS A 146 14.30 0.20 14.63
C HIS A 146 13.37 -0.59 15.57
N GLU A 147 12.11 -0.76 15.16
CA GLU A 147 11.11 -1.53 15.90
C GLU A 147 11.08 -3.01 15.47
N GLU A 148 11.96 -3.43 14.56
CA GLU A 148 12.03 -4.79 13.99
C GLU A 148 10.66 -5.26 13.48
N SER A 149 9.95 -4.35 12.81
CA SER A 149 8.59 -4.58 12.30
C SER A 149 8.56 -5.47 11.06
N THR A 150 9.70 -5.68 10.40
CA THR A 150 9.87 -6.48 9.19
C THR A 150 10.97 -7.54 9.33
N ASP A 151 11.01 -8.51 8.41
CA ASP A 151 12.09 -9.51 8.30
C ASP A 151 13.28 -9.01 7.44
N ALA A 152 13.45 -7.70 7.27
CA ALA A 152 14.43 -7.13 6.34
C ALA A 152 15.86 -7.56 6.63
N ASP A 153 16.29 -7.57 7.91
CA ASP A 153 17.64 -7.99 8.29
C ASP A 153 17.91 -9.46 7.93
N GLU A 154 16.93 -10.34 8.10
CA GLU A 154 17.05 -11.73 7.70
C GLU A 154 17.19 -11.85 6.16
N ARG A 155 16.34 -11.14 5.42
CA ARG A 155 16.34 -11.18 3.95
C ARG A 155 17.60 -10.57 3.33
N ALA A 156 18.22 -9.60 4.00
CA ALA A 156 19.49 -9.01 3.57
C ALA A 156 20.65 -10.03 3.59
N ARG A 157 20.57 -11.07 4.44
CA ARG A 157 21.64 -12.05 4.66
C ARG A 157 21.54 -13.32 3.79
N ARG A 158 20.43 -13.50 3.07
CA ARG A 158 20.15 -14.69 2.23
C ARG A 158 20.63 -14.52 0.79
#